data_AF-A0A261KQS4-F1
#
_entry.id   AF-A0A261KQS4-F1
#
_cell.length_a   1.000
_cell.length_b   1.000
_cell.length_c   1.000
_cell.angle_alpha   90.00
_cell.angle_beta   90.00
_cell.angle_gamma   90.00
#
_symmetry.space_group_name_H-M   'P 1'
#
loop_
_entity.id
_entity.type
_entity.pdbx_description
1 polymer ?
#
loop_
_entity_poly.entity_id
_entity_poly.type
_entity_poly.pdbx_seq_one_letter_code
_entity_poly.pdbx_strand_id
1 'polypeptide(L)'
;MIGYLTGEWLKHQPIKSRTSLNLVISGLSCLVVGYLWGLFFPINKALWTSSYVIFTAGWALLLLAACYEAIEVRGWQKWGHPFEVMGLNAIFIFVGSGFLARLMIYNNIGSGENAPNIKTWIYEQFFQSWSGSFNGSLIFAIVNVLFWWVISDLMYRGSWFLKV
;
A
#
# COMPACT_ATOMS: atom_id res chain seq x y z
N MET A 1 -14.66 12.41 -5.18
CA MET A 1 -15.01 13.76 -4.66
C MET A 1 -14.70 13.90 -3.18
N ILE A 2 -15.24 13.06 -2.29
CA ILE A 2 -15.01 13.16 -0.82
C ILE A 2 -13.53 13.30 -0.47
N GLY A 3 -12.67 12.41 -0.98
CA GLY A 3 -11.23 12.47 -0.69
C GLY A 3 -10.52 13.74 -1.17
N TYR A 4 -10.95 14.32 -2.30
CA TYR A 4 -10.39 15.58 -2.80
C TYR A 4 -10.77 16.74 -1.88
N LEU A 5 -12.05 16.84 -1.51
CA LEU A 5 -12.56 17.88 -0.60
C LEU A 5 -11.93 17.77 0.78
N THR A 6 -11.78 16.55 1.32
CA THR A 6 -11.08 16.35 2.59
C THR A 6 -9.62 16.78 2.51
N GLY A 7 -8.93 16.45 1.41
CA GLY A 7 -7.54 16.85 1.21
C GLY A 7 -7.37 18.36 1.08
N GLU A 8 -8.25 19.03 0.34
CA GLU A 8 -8.24 20.49 0.21
C GLU A 8 -8.56 21.17 1.54
N TRP A 9 -9.56 20.69 2.27
CA TRP A 9 -9.87 21.18 3.62
C TRP A 9 -8.70 21.00 4.58
N LEU A 10 -8.01 19.85 4.55
CA LEU A 10 -6.89 19.56 5.44
C LEU A 10 -5.69 20.50 5.23
N LYS A 11 -5.45 20.95 3.99
CA LYS A 11 -4.37 21.90 3.66
C LYS A 11 -4.54 23.27 4.32
N HIS A 12 -5.78 23.67 4.60
CA HIS A 12 -6.09 24.98 5.20
C HIS A 12 -6.18 24.94 6.73
N GLN A 13 -6.04 23.78 7.36
CA GLN A 13 -6.20 23.63 8.80
C GLN A 13 -4.87 23.74 9.56
N PRO A 14 -4.88 24.29 10.78
CA PRO A 14 -3.68 24.33 11.61
C PRO A 14 -3.29 22.92 12.06
N ILE A 15 -1.98 22.69 12.19
CA ILE A 15 -1.41 21.43 12.71
C ILE A 15 -1.72 21.32 14.20
N LYS A 16 -2.88 20.75 14.52
CA LYS A 16 -3.40 20.57 15.87
C LYS A 16 -4.21 19.28 15.95
N SER A 17 -4.21 18.66 17.13
CA SER A 17 -5.01 17.46 17.43
C SER A 17 -6.53 17.68 17.26
N ARG A 18 -7.01 18.94 17.26
CA ARG A 18 -8.42 19.22 16.93
C ARG A 18 -8.77 18.87 15.48
N THR A 19 -7.81 18.98 14.56
CA THR A 19 -8.02 18.68 13.14
C THR A 19 -8.19 17.18 12.91
N SER A 20 -7.38 16.34 13.60
CA SER A 20 -7.55 14.88 13.57
C SER A 20 -8.87 14.45 14.22
N LEU A 21 -9.27 15.08 15.33
CA LEU A 21 -10.55 14.80 15.97
C LEU A 21 -11.74 15.05 15.02
N ASN A 22 -11.70 16.15 14.26
CA ASN A 22 -12.72 16.46 13.26
C ASN A 22 -12.77 15.42 12.13
N LEU A 23 -11.61 14.88 11.71
CA LEU A 23 -11.54 13.77 10.75
C LEU A 23 -12.11 12.46 11.33
N VAL A 24 -11.89 12.21 12.63
CA VAL A 24 -12.47 11.04 13.30
C VAL A 24 -13.99 11.14 13.35
N ILE A 25 -14.53 12.31 13.70
CA ILE A 25 -15.98 12.55 13.76
C ILE A 25 -16.61 12.43 12.37
N SER A 26 -15.99 12.99 11.34
CA SER A 26 -16.46 12.87 9.96
C SER A 26 -16.36 11.43 9.43
N GLY A 27 -15.31 10.70 9.79
CA GLY A 27 -15.15 9.27 9.47
C GLY A 27 -16.21 8.40 10.13
N LEU A 28 -16.44 8.57 11.44
CA LEU A 28 -17.47 7.85 12.19
C LEU A 28 -18.88 8.13 11.67
N SER A 29 -19.20 9.40 11.39
CA SER A 29 -20.49 9.76 10.80
C SER A 29 -20.69 9.11 9.43
N CYS A 30 -19.67 9.08 8.57
CA CYS A 30 -19.73 8.35 7.30
C CYS A 30 -19.93 6.85 7.49
N LEU A 31 -19.29 6.23 8.49
CA LEU A 31 -19.49 4.79 8.77
C LEU A 31 -20.93 4.49 9.19
N VAL A 32 -21.49 5.30 10.10
CA VAL A 32 -22.87 5.13 10.57
C VAL A 32 -23.85 5.34 9.42
N VAL A 33 -23.68 6.40 8.64
CA VAL A 33 -24.54 6.66 7.47
C VAL A 33 -24.40 5.56 6.41
N GLY A 34 -23.18 5.12 6.11
CA GLY A 34 -22.94 4.05 5.14
C GLY A 34 -23.53 2.71 5.56
N TYR A 35 -23.47 2.40 6.86
CA TYR A 35 -24.09 1.19 7.42
C TYR A 35 -25.62 1.25 7.40
N LEU A 36 -26.21 2.38 7.80
CA LEU A 36 -27.67 2.58 7.73
C LEU A 36 -28.18 2.59 6.29
N TRP A 37 -27.45 3.21 5.37
CA TRP A 37 -27.74 3.14 3.93
C TRP A 37 -27.62 1.70 3.40
N GLY A 38 -26.72 0.92 3.99
CA GLY A 38 -26.56 -0.51 3.77
C GLY A 38 -27.82 -1.34 4.02
N LEU A 39 -28.72 -0.87 4.90
CA LEU A 39 -29.99 -1.55 5.19
C LEU A 39 -31.00 -1.42 4.06
N PHE A 40 -31.00 -0.28 3.35
CA PHE A 40 -31.87 -0.04 2.18
C PHE A 40 -31.22 -0.47 0.88
N PHE A 41 -29.91 -0.28 0.77
CA PHE A 41 -29.12 -0.61 -0.40
C PHE A 41 -27.88 -1.42 0.03
N PRO A 42 -27.90 -2.76 -0.14
CA PRO A 42 -26.91 -3.64 0.44
C PRO A 42 -25.49 -3.27 0.02
N ILE A 43 -24.58 -3.32 0.99
CA ILE A 43 -23.15 -3.03 0.80
C ILE A 43 -22.57 -4.09 -0.14
N ASN A 44 -22.45 -3.76 -1.42
CA ASN A 44 -21.90 -4.64 -2.43
C ASN A 44 -20.66 -4.03 -3.08
N LYS A 45 -19.53 -4.72 -2.92
CA LYS A 45 -18.22 -4.37 -3.48
C LYS A 45 -18.16 -4.56 -5.00
N ALA A 46 -18.83 -5.58 -5.55
CA ALA A 46 -18.79 -5.87 -6.98
C ALA A 46 -19.54 -4.80 -7.80
N LEU A 47 -20.62 -4.27 -7.25
CA LEU A 47 -21.46 -3.25 -7.89
C LEU A 47 -21.07 -1.81 -7.53
N TRP A 48 -20.02 -1.60 -6.71
CA TRP A 48 -19.61 -0.26 -6.27
C TRP A 48 -20.77 0.60 -5.76
N THR A 49 -21.61 -0.02 -4.94
CA THR A 49 -22.82 0.59 -4.38
C THR A 49 -22.52 1.87 -3.58
N SER A 50 -23.45 2.83 -3.57
CA SER A 50 -23.26 4.10 -2.85
C SER A 50 -23.08 3.90 -1.34
N SER A 51 -23.76 2.92 -0.73
CA SER A 51 -23.51 2.47 0.66
C SER A 51 -22.07 2.02 0.86
N TYR A 52 -21.53 1.19 -0.04
CA TYR A 52 -20.15 0.74 0.01
C TYR A 52 -19.15 1.89 -0.11
N VAL A 53 -19.38 2.85 -1.02
CA VAL A 53 -18.50 4.02 -1.20
C VAL A 53 -18.46 4.88 0.07
N ILE A 54 -19.62 5.17 0.68
CA ILE A 54 -19.69 5.97 1.92
C ILE A 54 -19.04 5.22 3.09
N PHE A 55 -19.30 3.92 3.21
CA PHE A 55 -18.74 3.09 4.28
C PHE A 55 -17.21 2.99 4.19
N THR A 56 -16.67 2.76 2.99
CA THR A 56 -15.22 2.71 2.77
C THR A 56 -14.56 4.09 2.90
N ALA A 57 -15.24 5.17 2.49
CA ALA A 57 -14.77 6.53 2.72
C ALA A 57 -14.65 6.85 4.22
N GLY A 58 -15.59 6.37 5.05
CA GLY A 58 -15.50 6.52 6.51
C GLY A 58 -14.25 5.87 7.10
N TRP A 59 -13.93 4.63 6.68
CA TRP A 59 -12.68 3.97 7.08
C TRP A 59 -11.44 4.70 6.59
N ALA A 60 -11.45 5.21 5.36
CA ALA A 60 -10.34 5.99 4.82
C ALA A 60 -10.09 7.28 5.63
N LEU A 61 -11.15 7.98 6.07
CA LEU A 61 -11.05 9.17 6.91
C LEU A 61 -10.47 8.86 8.29
N LEU A 62 -10.87 7.74 8.91
CA LEU A 62 -10.32 7.31 10.20
C LEU A 62 -8.83 6.96 10.09
N LEU A 63 -8.43 6.25 9.03
CA LEU A 63 -7.04 5.93 8.79
C LEU A 63 -6.22 7.20 8.54
N LEU A 64 -6.75 8.13 7.73
CA LEU A 64 -6.13 9.43 7.49
C LEU A 64 -5.97 10.24 8.79
N ALA A 65 -6.97 10.23 9.67
CA ALA A 65 -6.90 10.89 10.98
C ALA A 65 -5.79 10.31 11.86
N ALA A 66 -5.66 8.98 11.89
CA ALA A 66 -4.62 8.29 12.64
C ALA A 66 -3.22 8.61 12.10
N CYS A 67 -3.04 8.59 10.78
CA CYS A 67 -1.78 8.96 10.13
C CYS A 67 -1.43 10.44 10.39
N TYR A 68 -2.40 11.34 10.26
CA TYR A 68 -2.20 12.76 10.52
C TYR A 68 -1.77 13.03 11.97
N GLU A 69 -2.47 12.43 12.95
CA GLU A 69 -2.10 12.59 14.36
C GLU A 69 -0.72 12.01 14.67
N ALA A 70 -0.39 10.83 14.13
CA ALA A 70 0.89 10.18 14.37
C ALA A 70 2.07 10.94 13.74
N ILE A 71 1.94 11.36 12.49
CA ILE A 71 3.04 11.94 11.72
C ILE A 71 3.14 13.45 11.98
N GLU A 72 2.04 14.20 11.83
CA GLU A 72 2.07 15.67 11.89
C GLU A 72 2.01 16.20 13.33
N VAL A 73 1.15 15.63 14.18
CA VAL A 73 0.97 16.15 15.55
C VAL A 73 1.99 15.57 16.53
N ARG A 74 2.23 14.25 16.48
CA ARG A 74 3.18 13.56 17.39
C ARG A 74 4.60 13.50 16.85
N GLY A 75 4.84 13.91 15.61
CA GLY A 75 6.18 13.98 15.03
C GLY A 75 6.84 12.63 14.79
N TRP A 76 6.07 11.54 14.61
CA TRP A 76 6.62 10.20 14.33
C TRP A 76 7.08 10.03 12.88
N GLN A 77 7.76 11.04 12.33
CA GLN A 77 8.20 11.10 10.93
C GLN A 77 9.13 9.93 10.56
N LYS A 78 9.93 9.43 11.52
CA LYS A 78 10.83 8.28 11.29
C LYS A 78 10.09 7.00 10.90
N TRP A 79 8.86 6.81 11.38
CA TRP A 79 8.02 5.66 11.01
C TRP A 79 7.36 5.84 9.64
N GLY A 80 7.13 7.09 9.22
CA GLY A 80 6.59 7.44 7.90
C GLY A 80 7.62 7.33 6.77
N HIS A 81 8.91 7.53 7.07
CA HIS A 81 9.99 7.54 6.07
C HIS A 81 10.01 6.33 5.12
N PRO A 82 9.90 5.06 5.55
CA PRO A 82 9.89 3.94 4.61
C PRO A 82 8.68 3.97 3.65
N PHE A 83 7.52 4.46 4.11
CA PHE A 83 6.33 4.61 3.27
C PHE A 83 6.46 5.78 2.30
N GLU A 84 7.09 6.88 2.73
CA GLU A 84 7.39 8.04 1.88
C GLU A 84 8.34 7.66 0.73
N VAL A 85 9.43 6.94 1.03
CA VAL A 85 10.41 6.48 0.05
C VAL A 85 9.75 5.61 -1.03
N MET A 86 8.87 4.67 -0.63
CA MET A 86 8.13 3.84 -1.59
C MET A 86 7.05 4.62 -2.34
N GLY A 87 6.40 5.58 -1.68
CA GLY A 87 5.33 6.40 -2.26
C GLY A 87 5.84 7.34 -3.35
N LEU A 88 7.00 7.97 -3.14
CA LEU A 88 7.61 8.91 -4.09
C LEU A 88 8.04 8.24 -5.40
N ASN A 89 8.37 6.94 -5.37
CA ASN A 89 8.78 6.15 -6.52
C ASN A 89 7.78 5.03 -6.87
N ALA A 90 6.51 5.17 -6.49
CA ALA A 90 5.51 4.11 -6.63
C ALA A 90 5.34 3.63 -8.09
N ILE A 91 5.38 4.54 -9.07
CA ILE A 91 5.25 4.21 -10.49
C ILE A 91 6.43 3.35 -10.94
N PHE A 92 7.66 3.73 -10.56
CA PHE A 92 8.85 2.97 -10.92
C PHE A 92 8.84 1.58 -10.31
N ILE A 93 8.47 1.45 -9.03
CA ILE A 93 8.36 0.14 -8.38
C ILE A 93 7.28 -0.70 -9.05
N PHE A 94 6.13 -0.12 -9.39
CA PHE A 94 5.04 -0.83 -10.06
C PHE A 94 5.45 -1.34 -11.45
N VAL A 95 5.98 -0.46 -12.30
CA VAL A 95 6.41 -0.82 -13.66
C VAL A 95 7.63 -1.73 -13.61
N GLY A 96 8.61 -1.41 -12.78
CA GLY A 96 9.85 -2.17 -12.58
C GLY A 96 9.56 -3.57 -12.07
N SER A 97 8.70 -3.74 -11.07
CA SER A 97 8.31 -5.07 -10.56
C SER A 97 7.57 -5.90 -11.60
N GLY A 98 6.67 -5.28 -12.38
CA GLY A 98 6.01 -5.94 -13.49
C GLY A 98 6.97 -6.35 -14.60
N PHE A 99 7.95 -5.50 -14.91
CA PHE A 99 8.96 -5.76 -15.93
C PHE A 99 9.94 -6.85 -15.49
N LEU A 100 10.45 -6.78 -14.26
CA LEU A 100 11.35 -7.79 -13.67
C LEU A 100 10.64 -9.14 -13.55
N ALA A 101 9.37 -9.14 -13.16
CA ALA A 101 8.55 -10.36 -13.12
C ALA A 101 8.40 -10.98 -14.52
N ARG A 102 8.15 -10.18 -15.56
CA ARG A 102 8.06 -10.67 -16.95
C ARG A 102 9.41 -11.16 -17.48
N LEU A 103 10.51 -10.46 -17.19
CA LEU A 103 11.85 -10.90 -17.55
C LEU A 103 12.22 -12.22 -16.89
N MET A 104 11.83 -12.41 -15.63
CA MET A 104 12.05 -13.68 -14.90
C MET A 104 11.19 -14.83 -15.45
N ILE A 105 9.98 -14.55 -15.93
CA ILE A 105 9.10 -15.55 -16.55
C ILE A 105 9.55 -15.90 -17.98
N TYR A 106 10.14 -14.94 -18.70
CA TYR A 106 10.52 -15.10 -20.10
C TYR A 106 11.92 -15.73 -20.25
N ASN A 107 12.84 -15.52 -19.31
CA ASN A 107 14.16 -16.14 -19.32
C ASN A 107 14.18 -17.44 -18.50
N ASN A 108 13.81 -18.54 -19.16
CA ASN A 108 14.00 -19.88 -18.60
C ASN A 108 15.50 -20.25 -18.61
N ILE A 109 16.03 -20.69 -17.47
CA ILE A 109 17.35 -21.34 -17.40
C ILE A 109 17.11 -22.84 -17.38
N GLY A 110 17.23 -23.46 -18.55
CA GLY A 110 17.14 -24.93 -18.73
C GLY A 110 16.56 -25.32 -20.09
N SER A 111 17.20 -26.27 -20.76
CA SER A 111 16.67 -26.94 -21.96
C SER A 111 15.86 -28.17 -21.53
N GLY A 112 14.52 -28.09 -21.61
CA GLY A 112 13.61 -29.21 -21.39
C GLY A 112 12.19 -28.78 -21.01
N GLU A 113 11.18 -29.59 -21.33
CA GLU A 113 9.74 -29.33 -21.12
C GLU A 113 9.32 -29.06 -19.66
N ASN A 114 10.20 -29.29 -18.68
CA ASN A 114 10.01 -28.98 -17.25
C ASN A 114 11.20 -28.16 -16.69
N ALA A 115 11.64 -27.12 -17.39
CA ALA A 115 12.66 -26.21 -16.87
C ALA A 115 12.06 -25.29 -15.78
N PRO A 116 12.52 -25.35 -14.51
CA PRO A 116 12.02 -24.47 -13.47
C PRO A 116 12.44 -23.03 -13.73
N ASN A 117 11.49 -22.10 -13.57
CA ASN A 117 11.75 -20.66 -13.58
C ASN A 117 12.87 -20.31 -12.58
N ILE A 118 13.67 -19.27 -12.88
CA ILE A 118 14.72 -18.75 -11.96
C ILE A 118 14.18 -18.51 -10.54
N LYS A 119 12.91 -18.08 -10.46
CA LYS A 119 12.20 -17.90 -9.19
C LYS A 119 12.01 -19.22 -8.43
N THR A 120 11.65 -20.30 -9.11
CA THR A 120 11.47 -21.63 -8.51
C THR A 120 12.80 -22.20 -8.04
N TRP A 121 13.88 -22.01 -8.80
CA TRP A 121 15.22 -22.46 -8.41
C TRP A 121 15.75 -21.74 -7.14
N ILE A 122 15.58 -20.40 -7.07
CA ILE A 122 15.95 -19.63 -5.87
C ILE A 122 15.05 -20.01 -4.68
N TYR A 123 13.76 -20.24 -4.93
CA TYR A 123 12.80 -20.63 -3.89
C TYR A 123 13.10 -22.02 -3.32
N GLU A 124 13.36 -23.01 -4.17
CA GLU A 124 13.63 -24.40 -3.77
C GLU A 124 15.00 -24.54 -3.09
N GLN A 125 16.05 -23.90 -3.63
CA GLN A 125 17.43 -24.10 -3.16
C GLN A 125 17.76 -23.31 -1.89
N PHE A 126 17.19 -22.10 -1.71
CA PHE A 126 17.51 -21.22 -0.58
C PHE A 126 16.39 -21.12 0.48
N PHE A 127 15.12 -21.10 0.08
CA PHE A 127 14.01 -20.84 1.02
C PHE A 127 13.31 -22.11 1.50
N GLN A 128 13.15 -23.11 0.64
CA GLN A 128 12.50 -24.38 1.00
C GLN A 128 13.44 -25.31 1.79
N SER A 129 14.72 -25.34 1.43
CA SER A 129 15.79 -26.11 2.10
C SER A 129 15.94 -25.76 3.60
N TRP A 130 15.76 -24.49 3.97
CA TRP A 130 16.05 -24.02 5.33
C TRP A 130 14.82 -23.85 6.24
N SER A 131 13.58 -23.78 5.70
CA SER A 131 12.41 -23.32 6.48
C SER A 131 11.08 -24.05 6.23
N GLY A 132 11.01 -24.99 5.29
CA GLY A 132 9.75 -25.66 4.92
C GLY A 132 8.81 -24.78 4.08
N SER A 133 7.76 -25.37 3.51
CA SER A 133 6.91 -24.73 2.47
C SER A 133 6.17 -23.48 2.96
N PHE A 134 5.66 -23.48 4.19
CA PHE A 134 4.86 -22.37 4.73
C PHE A 134 5.73 -21.15 5.03
N ASN A 135 6.80 -21.30 5.81
CA ASN A 135 7.69 -20.19 6.15
C ASN A 135 8.52 -19.74 4.94
N GLY A 136 8.89 -20.64 4.04
CA GLY A 136 9.61 -20.29 2.81
C GLY A 136 8.86 -19.26 1.96
N SER A 137 7.53 -19.36 1.88
CA SER A 137 6.70 -18.38 1.17
C SER A 137 6.70 -16.99 1.83
N LEU A 138 6.67 -16.95 3.17
CA LEU A 138 6.66 -15.73 3.96
C LEU A 138 8.00 -15.00 3.86
N ILE A 139 9.11 -15.73 4.02
CA ILE A 139 10.45 -15.13 3.93
C ILE A 139 10.71 -14.64 2.50
N PHE A 140 10.28 -15.38 1.47
CA PHE A 140 10.38 -14.91 0.09
C PHE A 140 9.62 -13.60 -0.13
N ALA A 141 8.40 -13.47 0.40
CA ALA A 141 7.63 -12.24 0.32
C ALA A 141 8.34 -11.06 1.02
N ILE A 142 8.88 -11.28 2.22
CA ILE A 142 9.64 -10.27 2.96
C ILE A 142 10.87 -9.83 2.18
N VAL A 143 11.66 -10.78 1.66
CA VAL A 143 12.88 -10.47 0.90
C VAL A 143 12.55 -9.71 -0.38
N ASN A 144 11.49 -10.07 -1.09
CA ASN A 144 11.06 -9.34 -2.27
C ASN A 144 10.62 -7.90 -1.93
N VAL A 145 9.88 -7.70 -0.84
CA VAL A 145 9.51 -6.36 -0.36
C VAL A 145 10.76 -5.55 0.02
N LEU A 146 11.69 -6.15 0.78
CA LEU A 146 12.94 -5.50 1.16
C LEU A 146 13.81 -5.16 -0.05
N PHE A 147 13.87 -6.04 -1.04
CA PHE A 147 14.61 -5.80 -2.28
C PHE A 147 14.09 -4.56 -3.02
N TRP A 148 12.76 -4.47 -3.22
CA TRP A 148 12.15 -3.29 -3.83
C TRP A 148 12.26 -2.04 -2.96
N TRP A 149 12.22 -2.20 -1.64
CA TRP A 149 12.43 -1.10 -0.71
C TRP A 149 13.85 -0.53 -0.80
N VAL A 150 14.88 -1.39 -0.85
CA VAL A 150 16.28 -0.97 -1.03
C VAL A 150 16.48 -0.24 -2.34
N ILE A 151 15.91 -0.74 -3.45
CA ILE A 151 15.97 -0.04 -4.75
C ILE A 151 15.34 1.35 -4.63
N SER A 152 14.18 1.44 -3.97
CA SER A 152 13.49 2.70 -3.75
C SER A 152 14.29 3.67 -2.88
N ASP A 153 14.97 3.18 -1.84
CA ASP A 153 15.85 4.00 -0.97
C ASP A 153 17.07 4.51 -1.73
N LEU A 154 17.68 3.68 -2.58
CA LEU A 154 18.79 4.10 -3.45
C LEU A 154 18.36 5.20 -4.42
N MET A 155 17.18 5.06 -5.04
CA MET A 155 16.63 6.10 -5.91
C MET A 155 16.28 7.38 -5.15
N TYR A 156 15.76 7.26 -3.94
CA TYR A 156 15.45 8.38 -3.07
C TYR A 156 16.72 9.16 -2.68
N ARG A 157 17.79 8.46 -2.29
CA ARG A 157 19.11 9.08 -2.04
C ARG A 157 19.71 9.72 -3.29
N GLY A 158 19.47 9.12 -4.45
CA GLY A 158 19.87 9.65 -5.76
C GLY A 158 19.05 10.84 -6.24
N SER A 159 17.96 11.21 -5.55
CA SER A 159 17.00 12.24 -5.98
C SER A 159 16.32 11.95 -7.34
N TRP A 160 16.23 10.69 -7.75
CA TRP A 160 15.64 10.31 -9.04
C TRP A 160 14.15 10.09 -8.87
N PHE A 161 13.37 11.17 -9.04
CA PHE A 161 11.92 11.13 -8.95
C PHE A 161 11.30 11.06 -10.34
N LEU A 162 10.87 9.86 -10.75
CA LEU A 162 10.10 9.68 -11.96
C LEU A 162 8.65 10.14 -11.73
N LYS A 163 8.37 11.38 -12.11
CA LYS A 163 7.02 11.94 -12.18
C LYS A 163 6.48 11.76 -13.60
N VAL A 164 5.25 11.28 -13.72
CA VAL A 164 4.47 11.25 -14.96
C VAL A 164 3.49 12.41 -14.94
#